data_AF-A0A7X7L7L2-F1
#
_entry.id   AF-A0A7X7L7L2-F1
#
_cell.length_a   1.000
_cell.length_b   1.000
_cell.length_c   1.000
_cell.angle_alpha   90.00
_cell.angle_beta   90.00
_cell.angle_gamma   90.00
#
_symmetry.space_group_name_H-M   'P 1'
#
loop_
_entity.id
_entity.type
_entity.pdbx_description
1 polymer ?
#
loop_
_entity_poly.entity_id
_entity_poly.type
_entity_poly.pdbx_seq_one_letter_code
_entity_poly.pdbx_strand_id
1 'polypeptide(L)'
;MSKVLIIGCGGVANVAIRKCCQNYEVFPEIMIASRTKSKCDDLKKKLENEKTIIHTAKVDADNVSELVSLINSFKPDTVLNLALPYQDLTIMDACLATKTNYVDTANYEPVDTAKFEYKWQWEYNERFTEAGITALLGSGFDPGVTSVFSAYAQKHYFDEINYIDILDANAGDHGYPFATNFNPEINIREVTAKGSYFENGDMIETEPMEIKRVYDFPQIGPKDMYLLHHEEIESLAKYIKGVKRIRFFMTFGQSYLTHLKCLENVGMTSIEPIDYNGMKIVPLQFLKALLPDPASLGPRTKGKTNIGCIFRGIKDNKEKTLYIYNVCDHEEAYKEVESQAISYTTGVPAMIGTMLVLNGQWRKPGVFNMEQFDPDPFMEALNKWGLPWQLDFNPKLVE
;
A
#
# COMPACT_ATOMS: atom_id res chain seq x y z
N MET A 1 3.31 -22.99 -16.55
CA MET A 1 2.93 -22.74 -15.15
C MET A 1 3.52 -21.40 -14.79
N SER A 2 2.72 -20.50 -14.22
CA SER A 2 3.16 -19.15 -13.88
C SER A 2 4.23 -19.18 -12.79
N LYS A 3 5.24 -18.31 -12.88
CA LYS A 3 6.27 -18.11 -11.87
C LYS A 3 6.28 -16.66 -11.39
N VAL A 4 6.33 -16.45 -10.07
CA VAL A 4 6.40 -15.10 -9.49
C VAL A 4 7.63 -14.94 -8.62
N LEU A 5 8.41 -13.89 -8.86
CA LEU A 5 9.47 -13.46 -7.95
C LEU A 5 8.91 -12.39 -7.03
N ILE A 6 8.89 -12.67 -5.73
CA ILE A 6 8.44 -11.73 -4.70
C ILE A 6 9.68 -11.18 -4.00
N ILE A 7 9.90 -9.87 -4.13
CA ILE A 7 11.02 -9.17 -3.50
C ILE A 7 10.51 -8.51 -2.22
N GLY A 8 11.08 -8.87 -1.08
CA GLY A 8 10.63 -8.45 0.24
C GLY A 8 10.07 -9.62 1.06
N CYS A 9 10.23 -9.53 2.37
CA CYS A 9 9.77 -10.56 3.32
C CYS A 9 9.33 -9.92 4.65
N GLY A 10 8.67 -8.75 4.57
CA GLY A 10 8.05 -8.04 5.68
C GLY A 10 6.60 -8.48 5.95
N GLY A 11 5.86 -7.67 6.72
CA GLY A 11 4.46 -7.97 7.10
C GLY A 11 3.53 -8.12 5.89
N VAL A 12 3.56 -7.16 4.95
CA VAL A 12 2.78 -7.19 3.71
C VAL A 12 3.16 -8.41 2.85
N ALA A 13 4.46 -8.67 2.67
CA ALA A 13 4.94 -9.82 1.93
C ALA A 13 4.47 -11.16 2.53
N ASN A 14 4.48 -11.30 3.86
CA ASN A 14 3.94 -12.51 4.52
C ASN A 14 2.47 -12.77 4.13
N VAL A 15 1.63 -11.73 4.13
CA VAL A 15 0.23 -11.86 3.70
C VAL A 15 0.15 -12.24 2.23
N ALA A 16 0.80 -11.48 1.34
CA ALA A 16 0.74 -11.71 -0.09
C ALA A 16 1.21 -13.14 -0.46
N ILE A 17 2.32 -13.61 0.12
CA ILE A 17 2.86 -14.96 -0.09
C ILE A 17 1.87 -16.03 0.36
N ARG A 18 1.25 -15.88 1.54
CA ARG A 18 0.23 -16.82 2.04
C ARG A 18 -0.99 -16.85 1.14
N LYS A 19 -1.46 -15.69 0.66
CA LYS A 19 -2.56 -15.60 -0.30
C LYS A 19 -2.21 -16.19 -1.66
N CYS A 20 -0.97 -16.02 -2.14
CA CYS A 20 -0.48 -16.72 -3.33
C CYS A 20 -0.55 -18.24 -3.14
N CYS A 21 -0.14 -18.76 -1.97
CA CYS A 21 -0.20 -20.19 -1.67
C CYS A 21 -1.64 -20.73 -1.64
N GLN A 22 -2.57 -19.99 -1.04
CA GLN A 22 -4.01 -20.31 -1.07
C GLN A 22 -4.57 -20.33 -2.50
N ASN A 23 -4.00 -19.53 -3.40
CA ASN A 23 -4.35 -19.43 -4.82
C ASN A 23 -3.35 -20.19 -5.74
N TYR A 24 -2.92 -21.38 -5.33
CA TYR A 24 -1.88 -22.16 -6.00
C TYR A 24 -2.13 -22.43 -7.50
N GLU A 25 -3.39 -22.38 -7.97
CA GLU A 25 -3.72 -22.58 -9.38
C GLU A 25 -3.18 -21.44 -10.26
N VAL A 26 -3.17 -20.22 -9.73
CA VAL A 26 -2.57 -19.04 -10.37
C VAL A 26 -1.08 -18.94 -10.04
N PHE A 27 -0.70 -19.31 -8.82
CA PHE A 27 0.67 -19.19 -8.30
C PHE A 27 1.31 -20.56 -7.99
N PRO A 28 1.51 -21.43 -8.99
CA PRO A 28 2.03 -22.78 -8.73
C PRO A 28 3.50 -22.79 -8.29
N GLU A 29 4.26 -21.74 -8.60
CA GLU A 29 5.67 -21.62 -8.23
C GLU A 29 6.05 -20.16 -7.93
N ILE A 30 6.66 -19.92 -6.76
CA ILE A 30 7.10 -18.60 -6.32
C ILE A 30 8.55 -18.63 -5.80
N MET A 31 9.24 -17.51 -5.90
CA MET A 31 10.51 -17.27 -5.23
C MET A 31 10.37 -16.10 -4.26
N ILE A 32 10.75 -16.32 -3.00
CA ILE A 32 10.80 -15.27 -1.98
C ILE A 32 12.26 -14.81 -1.87
N ALA A 33 12.54 -13.56 -2.25
CA ALA A 33 13.88 -12.99 -2.21
C ALA A 33 13.90 -11.76 -1.31
N SER A 34 14.89 -11.67 -0.41
CA SER A 34 15.09 -10.45 0.37
C SER A 34 16.54 -10.30 0.81
N ARG A 35 16.88 -9.13 1.36
CA ARG A 35 18.18 -8.85 1.95
C ARG A 35 18.57 -9.86 3.05
N THR A 36 17.59 -10.32 3.83
CA THR A 36 17.79 -11.24 4.95
C THR A 36 17.16 -12.60 4.62
N LYS A 37 17.93 -13.47 3.95
CA LYS A 37 17.45 -14.78 3.46
C LYS A 37 16.82 -15.65 4.55
N SER A 38 17.31 -15.60 5.80
CA SER A 38 16.74 -16.39 6.90
C SER A 38 15.25 -16.13 7.11
N LYS A 39 14.78 -14.88 6.95
CA LYS A 39 13.33 -14.56 7.02
C LYS A 39 12.53 -15.28 5.93
N CYS A 40 13.11 -15.42 4.74
CA CYS A 40 12.48 -16.11 3.61
C CYS A 40 12.43 -17.61 3.88
N ASP A 41 13.52 -18.18 4.40
CA ASP A 41 13.63 -19.59 4.76
C ASP A 41 12.64 -19.96 5.89
N ASP A 42 12.50 -19.11 6.90
CA ASP A 42 11.55 -19.28 8.00
C ASP A 42 10.10 -19.28 7.49
N LEU A 43 9.75 -18.36 6.59
CA LEU A 43 8.41 -18.30 5.99
C LEU A 43 8.15 -19.53 5.10
N LYS A 44 9.12 -19.93 4.26
CA LYS A 44 9.02 -21.16 3.47
C LYS A 44 8.77 -22.38 4.35
N LYS A 45 9.46 -22.50 5.48
CA LYS A 45 9.27 -23.61 6.42
C LYS A 45 7.85 -23.65 6.99
N LYS A 46 7.27 -22.49 7.32
CA LYS A 46 5.87 -22.40 7.78
C LYS A 46 4.85 -22.82 6.71
N LEU A 47 5.23 -22.77 5.43
CA LEU A 47 4.38 -23.04 4.28
C LEU A 47 4.75 -24.35 3.56
N GLU A 48 5.51 -25.24 4.21
CA GLU A 48 6.03 -26.47 3.58
C GLU A 48 4.94 -27.45 3.12
N ASN A 49 3.74 -27.35 3.71
CA ASN A 49 2.58 -28.20 3.38
C ASN A 49 1.68 -27.59 2.29
N GLU A 50 2.00 -26.40 1.79
CA GLU A 50 1.26 -25.75 0.71
C GLU A 50 1.57 -26.41 -0.64
N LYS A 51 0.60 -26.35 -1.57
CA LYS A 51 0.77 -26.91 -2.92
C LYS A 51 1.72 -26.11 -3.81
N THR A 52 1.94 -24.84 -3.47
CA THR A 52 2.81 -23.94 -4.22
C THR A 52 4.26 -24.30 -4.00
N ILE A 53 5.05 -24.38 -5.07
CA ILE A 53 6.49 -24.62 -4.98
C ILE A 53 7.18 -23.31 -4.55
N ILE A 54 7.82 -23.30 -3.38
CA ILE A 54 8.46 -22.10 -2.83
C ILE A 54 9.99 -22.22 -2.89
N HIS A 55 10.63 -21.26 -3.56
CA HIS A 55 12.07 -21.05 -3.55
C HIS A 55 12.43 -19.85 -2.68
N THR A 56 13.67 -19.81 -2.19
CA THR A 56 14.17 -18.68 -1.38
C THR A 56 15.53 -18.24 -1.88
N ALA A 57 15.76 -16.92 -1.91
CA ALA A 57 17.02 -16.34 -2.34
C ALA A 57 17.42 -15.15 -1.46
N LYS A 58 18.72 -14.87 -1.41
CA LYS A 58 19.23 -13.58 -0.96
C LYS A 58 19.35 -12.67 -2.19
N VAL A 59 18.95 -11.43 -2.06
CA VAL A 59 19.23 -10.40 -3.06
C VAL A 59 19.39 -9.05 -2.37
N ASP A 60 20.34 -8.25 -2.85
CA ASP A 60 20.34 -6.81 -2.58
C ASP A 60 19.49 -6.11 -3.66
N ALA A 61 18.32 -5.63 -3.26
CA ALA A 61 17.40 -4.98 -4.19
C ALA A 61 17.83 -3.55 -4.58
N ASP A 62 18.87 -3.00 -3.96
CA ASP A 62 19.52 -1.77 -4.41
C ASP A 62 20.52 -2.06 -5.57
N ASN A 63 20.78 -3.33 -5.90
CA ASN A 63 21.71 -3.75 -6.93
C ASN A 63 21.01 -4.35 -8.17
N VAL A 64 20.87 -3.54 -9.22
CA VAL A 64 20.25 -3.94 -10.50
C VAL A 64 20.89 -5.21 -11.10
N SER A 65 22.21 -5.36 -11.01
CA SER A 65 22.89 -6.52 -11.62
C SER A 65 22.58 -7.83 -10.89
N GLU A 66 22.45 -7.79 -9.56
CA GLU A 66 22.01 -8.94 -8.76
C GLU A 66 20.55 -9.30 -9.07
N LEU A 67 19.68 -8.30 -9.18
CA LEU A 67 18.28 -8.49 -9.55
C LEU A 67 18.14 -9.12 -10.94
N VAL A 68 18.84 -8.59 -11.94
CA VAL A 68 18.86 -9.17 -13.31
C VAL A 68 19.35 -10.61 -13.30
N SER A 69 20.41 -10.91 -12.53
CA SER A 69 20.93 -12.28 -12.41
C SER A 69 19.90 -13.22 -11.78
N LEU A 70 19.22 -12.78 -10.73
CA LEU A 70 18.18 -13.55 -10.06
C LEU A 70 16.98 -13.80 -10.98
N ILE A 71 16.47 -12.77 -11.65
CA ILE A 71 15.34 -12.88 -12.60
C ILE A 71 15.71 -13.85 -13.73
N ASN A 72 16.90 -13.74 -14.33
CA ASN A 72 17.32 -14.66 -15.39
C ASN A 72 17.47 -16.11 -14.92
N SER A 73 17.87 -16.31 -13.66
CA SER A 73 18.00 -17.65 -13.06
C SER A 73 16.65 -18.32 -12.82
N PHE A 74 15.68 -17.58 -12.29
CA PHE A 74 14.37 -18.11 -11.89
C PHE A 74 13.33 -18.07 -13.02
N LYS A 75 13.48 -17.10 -13.94
CA LYS A 75 12.59 -16.80 -15.07
C LYS A 75 11.12 -16.58 -14.65
N PRO A 76 10.84 -15.63 -13.75
CA PRO A 76 9.48 -15.27 -13.37
C PRO A 76 8.73 -14.58 -14.53
N ASP A 77 7.41 -14.77 -14.56
CA ASP A 77 6.50 -14.02 -15.44
C ASP A 77 6.21 -12.62 -14.90
N THR A 78 6.31 -12.43 -13.58
CA THR A 78 6.06 -11.16 -12.88
C THR A 78 6.95 -11.06 -11.65
N VAL A 79 7.50 -9.86 -11.43
CA VAL A 79 8.13 -9.46 -10.18
C VAL A 79 7.12 -8.67 -9.36
N LEU A 80 6.85 -9.14 -8.14
CA LEU A 80 6.04 -8.44 -7.14
C LEU A 80 6.99 -7.80 -6.12
N ASN A 81 7.11 -6.48 -6.18
CA ASN A 81 7.89 -5.67 -5.27
C ASN A 81 7.09 -5.36 -3.99
N LEU A 82 7.50 -5.98 -2.88
CA LEU A 82 7.01 -5.74 -1.52
C LEU A 82 8.19 -5.41 -0.59
N ALA A 83 9.23 -4.78 -1.16
CA ALA A 83 10.37 -4.24 -0.44
C ALA A 83 10.04 -2.84 0.10
N LEU A 84 11.02 -1.93 0.16
CA LEU A 84 10.78 -0.52 0.46
C LEU A 84 10.62 0.26 -0.85
N PRO A 85 9.89 1.39 -0.84
CA PRO A 85 9.72 2.25 -2.03
C PRO A 85 11.05 2.73 -2.62
N TYR A 86 12.11 2.76 -1.82
CA TYR A 86 13.46 3.13 -2.26
C TYR A 86 14.01 2.22 -3.36
N GLN A 87 13.50 0.99 -3.48
CA GLN A 87 13.94 -0.01 -4.46
C GLN A 87 13.09 -0.04 -5.74
N ASP A 88 12.06 0.79 -5.87
CA ASP A 88 11.14 0.70 -7.01
C ASP A 88 11.88 0.85 -8.34
N LEU A 89 12.71 1.89 -8.48
CA LEU A 89 13.40 2.16 -9.74
C LEU A 89 14.44 1.09 -10.07
N THR A 90 15.18 0.57 -9.08
CA THR A 90 16.19 -0.48 -9.30
C THR A 90 15.53 -1.79 -9.72
N ILE A 91 14.37 -2.12 -9.15
CA ILE A 91 13.58 -3.30 -9.55
C ILE A 91 12.93 -3.09 -10.91
N MET A 92 12.39 -1.92 -11.21
CA MET A 92 11.84 -1.58 -12.53
C MET A 92 12.90 -1.66 -13.62
N ASP A 93 14.11 -1.17 -13.38
CA ASP A 93 15.25 -1.30 -14.30
C ASP A 93 15.60 -2.77 -14.57
N ALA A 94 15.63 -3.61 -13.53
CA ALA A 94 15.88 -5.04 -13.68
C ALA A 94 14.76 -5.75 -14.47
N CYS A 95 13.50 -5.39 -14.22
CA CYS A 95 12.34 -5.89 -14.96
C CYS A 95 12.39 -5.49 -16.44
N LEU A 96 12.76 -4.24 -16.73
CA LEU A 96 12.94 -3.75 -18.09
C LEU A 96 14.07 -4.49 -18.83
N ALA A 97 15.21 -4.67 -18.17
CA ALA A 97 16.36 -5.38 -18.73
C ALA A 97 16.07 -6.85 -19.05
N THR A 98 15.15 -7.48 -18.31
CA THR A 98 14.80 -8.90 -18.43
C THR A 98 13.47 -9.15 -19.13
N LYS A 99 12.74 -8.09 -19.48
CA LYS A 99 11.39 -8.12 -20.06
C LYS A 99 10.40 -8.91 -19.19
N THR A 100 10.41 -8.64 -17.90
CA THR A 100 9.49 -9.21 -16.91
C THR A 100 8.49 -8.17 -16.44
N ASN A 101 7.23 -8.55 -16.19
CA ASN A 101 6.22 -7.62 -15.67
C ASN A 101 6.53 -7.22 -14.22
N TYR A 102 6.03 -6.07 -13.80
CA TYR A 102 6.28 -5.46 -12.50
C TYR A 102 4.97 -5.10 -11.79
N VAL A 103 4.91 -5.33 -10.48
CA VAL A 103 3.82 -4.91 -9.60
C VAL A 103 4.44 -4.40 -8.29
N ASP A 104 3.98 -3.26 -7.78
CA ASP A 104 4.32 -2.76 -6.44
C ASP A 104 3.09 -2.32 -5.65
N THR A 105 3.30 -1.80 -4.44
CA THR A 105 2.23 -1.32 -3.54
C THR A 105 2.39 0.12 -3.08
N ALA A 106 3.54 0.74 -3.34
CA ALA A 106 3.88 2.11 -2.97
C ALA A 106 4.74 2.68 -4.09
N ASN A 107 4.72 3.99 -4.26
CA ASN A 107 5.51 4.70 -5.25
C ASN A 107 6.90 5.07 -4.75
N TYR A 108 7.74 5.48 -5.71
CA TYR A 108 9.14 5.73 -5.43
C TYR A 108 9.36 6.92 -4.49
N GLU A 109 10.22 6.71 -3.49
CA GLU A 109 10.76 7.73 -2.60
C GLU A 109 12.30 7.71 -2.65
N PRO A 110 12.98 8.84 -2.90
CA PRO A 110 14.44 8.91 -2.76
C PRO A 110 14.87 8.77 -1.30
N VAL A 111 15.97 8.04 -1.04
CA VAL A 111 16.48 7.81 0.32
C VAL A 111 16.81 9.11 1.07
N ASP A 112 17.29 10.12 0.34
CA ASP A 112 17.79 11.37 0.91
C ASP A 112 16.74 12.48 0.95
N THR A 113 15.49 12.21 0.57
CA THR A 113 14.43 13.24 0.53
C THR A 113 13.08 12.65 0.93
N ALA A 114 12.40 13.31 1.86
CA ALA A 114 11.04 12.98 2.29
C ALA A 114 9.99 13.38 1.24
N LYS A 115 10.12 12.87 0.01
CA LYS A 115 9.23 13.18 -1.11
C LYS A 115 8.97 11.93 -1.93
N PHE A 116 7.70 11.63 -2.15
CA PHE A 116 7.25 10.53 -2.99
C PHE A 116 6.25 11.05 -4.04
N GLU A 117 6.38 10.61 -5.29
CA GLU A 117 5.49 10.98 -6.42
C GLU A 117 5.64 9.95 -7.55
N TYR A 118 4.60 9.79 -8.37
CA TYR A 118 4.61 8.80 -9.46
C TYR A 118 5.49 9.20 -10.65
N LYS A 119 5.94 10.46 -10.72
CA LYS A 119 6.73 11.00 -11.83
C LYS A 119 7.83 10.05 -12.30
N TRP A 120 8.70 9.58 -11.40
CA TRP A 120 9.84 8.73 -11.77
C TRP A 120 9.42 7.39 -12.36
N GLN A 121 8.35 6.79 -11.85
CA GLN A 121 7.85 5.51 -12.36
C GLN A 121 7.08 5.70 -13.68
N TRP A 122 6.32 6.79 -13.82
CA TRP A 122 5.64 7.13 -15.07
C TRP A 122 6.60 7.41 -16.24
N GLU A 123 7.82 7.89 -15.98
CA GLU A 123 8.89 8.03 -16.97
C GLU A 123 9.34 6.68 -17.59
N TYR A 124 8.93 5.54 -17.04
CA TYR A 124 9.16 4.23 -17.65
C TYR A 124 8.12 3.84 -18.70
N ASN A 125 7.03 4.60 -18.86
CA ASN A 125 5.89 4.18 -19.69
C ASN A 125 6.27 3.82 -21.14
N GLU A 126 7.07 4.67 -21.80
CA GLU A 126 7.52 4.41 -23.19
C GLU A 126 8.38 3.15 -23.26
N ARG A 127 9.40 3.04 -22.40
CA ARG A 127 10.31 1.89 -22.34
C ARG A 127 9.59 0.57 -22.03
N PHE A 128 8.62 0.58 -21.12
CA PHE A 128 7.79 -0.59 -20.80
C PHE A 128 6.84 -0.95 -21.94
N THR A 129 6.30 0.05 -22.65
CA THR A 129 5.48 -0.15 -23.85
C THR A 129 6.28 -0.83 -24.96
N GLU A 130 7.48 -0.32 -25.25
CA GLU A 130 8.39 -0.88 -26.27
C GLU A 130 8.87 -2.30 -25.91
N ALA A 131 9.13 -2.56 -24.63
CA ALA A 131 9.51 -3.88 -24.14
C ALA A 131 8.35 -4.89 -24.13
N GLY A 132 7.11 -4.43 -24.27
CA GLY A 132 5.91 -5.28 -24.28
C GLY A 132 5.52 -5.80 -22.89
N ILE A 133 5.89 -5.09 -21.82
CA ILE A 133 5.68 -5.50 -20.43
C ILE A 133 4.78 -4.53 -19.66
N THR A 134 4.13 -5.02 -18.63
CA THR A 134 3.25 -4.25 -17.74
C THR A 134 3.96 -3.86 -16.46
N ALA A 135 3.84 -2.60 -16.04
CA ALA A 135 4.01 -2.16 -14.67
C ALA A 135 2.66 -1.75 -14.08
N LEU A 136 2.26 -2.41 -12.99
CA LEU A 136 1.09 -2.05 -12.19
C LEU A 136 1.56 -1.36 -10.91
N LEU A 137 1.19 -0.09 -10.76
CA LEU A 137 1.65 0.75 -9.64
C LEU A 137 0.60 0.84 -8.54
N GLY A 138 1.06 0.82 -7.28
CA GLY A 138 0.21 1.09 -6.12
C GLY A 138 -0.88 0.03 -5.92
N SER A 139 -0.55 -1.26 -6.06
CA SER A 139 -1.49 -2.38 -5.88
C SER A 139 -1.67 -2.78 -4.40
N GLY A 140 -1.78 -1.80 -3.50
CA GLY A 140 -2.09 -1.99 -2.08
C GLY A 140 -3.58 -1.76 -1.77
N PHE A 141 -3.90 -1.22 -0.59
CA PHE A 141 -5.25 -0.75 -0.31
C PHE A 141 -5.40 0.72 -0.68
N ASP A 142 -4.55 1.57 -0.14
CA ASP A 142 -4.42 3.00 -0.36
C ASP A 142 -2.91 3.32 -0.45
N PRO A 143 -2.34 3.52 -1.65
CA PRO A 143 -3.00 3.41 -2.96
C PRO A 143 -3.41 1.97 -3.28
N GLY A 144 -4.49 1.82 -4.06
CA GLY A 144 -4.85 0.54 -4.67
C GLY A 144 -6.34 0.27 -4.76
N VAL A 145 -6.89 -0.41 -3.76
CA VAL A 145 -8.33 -0.61 -3.58
C VAL A 145 -9.10 0.71 -3.61
N THR A 146 -8.56 1.81 -3.06
CA THR A 146 -9.17 3.15 -3.15
C THR A 146 -9.29 3.66 -4.59
N SER A 147 -8.28 3.40 -5.42
CA SER A 147 -8.33 3.64 -6.86
C SER A 147 -9.32 2.72 -7.59
N VAL A 148 -9.39 1.44 -7.21
CA VAL A 148 -10.36 0.50 -7.76
C VAL A 148 -11.79 0.91 -7.39
N PHE A 149 -12.05 1.34 -6.16
CA PHE A 149 -13.32 1.89 -5.72
C PHE A 149 -13.68 3.14 -6.55
N SER A 150 -12.71 4.00 -6.83
CA SER A 150 -12.90 5.19 -7.66
C SER A 150 -13.30 4.84 -9.10
N ALA A 151 -12.59 3.91 -9.72
CA ALA A 151 -12.93 3.41 -11.06
C ALA A 151 -14.30 2.70 -11.07
N TYR A 152 -14.61 1.90 -10.05
CA TYR A 152 -15.89 1.19 -9.92
C TYR A 152 -17.06 2.17 -9.74
N ALA A 153 -16.89 3.19 -8.90
CA ALA A 153 -17.84 4.27 -8.72
C ALA A 153 -18.10 5.01 -10.04
N GLN A 154 -17.03 5.37 -10.77
CA GLN A 154 -17.15 6.08 -12.05
C GLN A 154 -17.81 5.19 -13.13
N LYS A 155 -17.52 3.90 -13.16
CA LYS A 155 -18.08 2.97 -14.15
C LYS A 155 -19.58 2.74 -13.95
N HIS A 156 -20.03 2.57 -12.70
CA HIS A 156 -21.37 2.05 -12.42
C HIS A 156 -22.34 3.03 -11.78
N TYR A 157 -21.85 4.06 -11.08
CA TYR A 157 -22.71 4.89 -10.20
C TYR A 157 -22.79 6.35 -10.57
N PHE A 158 -21.85 6.87 -11.36
CA PHE A 158 -21.74 8.29 -11.72
C PHE A 158 -21.55 8.47 -13.23
N ASP A 159 -22.03 9.58 -13.77
CA ASP A 159 -21.62 10.07 -15.09
C ASP A 159 -20.38 10.97 -14.95
N GLU A 160 -20.25 11.64 -13.81
CA GLU A 160 -19.11 12.49 -13.43
C GLU A 160 -18.89 12.42 -11.91
N ILE A 161 -17.64 12.23 -11.46
CA ILE A 161 -17.27 12.31 -10.05
C ILE A 161 -16.60 13.67 -9.83
N ASN A 162 -17.09 14.45 -8.86
CA ASN A 162 -16.56 15.78 -8.56
C ASN A 162 -15.75 15.84 -7.26
N TYR A 163 -16.09 15.03 -6.26
CA TYR A 163 -15.40 15.03 -4.97
C TYR A 163 -15.08 13.60 -4.55
N ILE A 164 -13.87 13.39 -4.05
CA ILE A 164 -13.41 12.13 -3.46
C ILE A 164 -12.83 12.45 -2.10
N ASP A 165 -13.37 11.86 -1.05
CA ASP A 165 -12.76 11.84 0.27
C ASP A 165 -12.39 10.40 0.62
N ILE A 166 -11.10 10.13 0.72
CA ILE A 166 -10.55 8.84 1.11
C ILE A 166 -10.36 8.85 2.63
N LEU A 167 -10.91 7.84 3.30
CA LEU A 167 -10.89 7.74 4.76
C LEU A 167 -10.23 6.43 5.17
N ASP A 168 -9.12 6.51 5.90
CA ASP A 168 -8.46 5.39 6.55
C ASP A 168 -8.63 5.49 8.07
N ALA A 169 -9.38 4.52 8.62
CA ALA A 169 -9.48 4.31 10.05
C ALA A 169 -8.82 3.00 10.48
N ASN A 170 -7.89 3.10 11.43
CA ASN A 170 -7.42 1.98 12.22
C ASN A 170 -7.82 2.14 13.68
N ALA A 171 -8.76 1.29 14.12
CA ALA A 171 -9.18 1.20 15.52
C ALA A 171 -8.59 -0.02 16.24
N GLY A 172 -7.46 -0.54 15.75
CA GLY A 172 -6.68 -1.57 16.39
C GLY A 172 -5.97 -1.08 17.65
N ASP A 173 -6.02 -1.88 18.72
CA ASP A 173 -5.25 -1.68 19.94
C ASP A 173 -4.28 -2.85 20.15
N HIS A 174 -2.98 -2.56 20.09
CA HIS A 174 -1.88 -3.50 20.30
C HIS A 174 -1.49 -3.71 21.78
N GLY A 175 -2.06 -2.92 22.70
CA GLY A 175 -1.78 -2.95 24.13
C GLY A 175 -0.44 -2.34 24.57
N TYR A 176 0.40 -1.88 23.65
CA TYR A 176 1.55 -1.02 23.95
C TYR A 176 1.15 0.45 24.13
N PRO A 177 1.92 1.25 24.91
CA PRO A 177 1.71 2.70 25.01
C PRO A 177 1.88 3.43 23.67
N PHE A 178 2.87 3.01 22.87
CA PHE A 178 3.16 3.54 21.54
C PHE A 178 3.90 2.48 20.71
N ALA A 179 3.40 2.21 19.50
CA ALA A 179 4.07 1.40 18.49
C ALA A 179 3.58 1.84 17.09
N THR A 180 4.34 1.51 16.05
CA THR A 180 3.94 1.78 14.67
C THR A 180 3.58 0.46 13.99
N ASN A 181 2.56 0.47 13.13
CA ASN A 181 2.06 -0.76 12.47
C ASN A 181 2.89 -1.18 11.26
N PHE A 182 3.73 -0.29 10.75
CA PHE A 182 4.70 -0.53 9.69
C PHE A 182 6.03 0.13 10.04
N ASN A 183 6.94 0.28 9.06
CA ASN A 183 8.28 0.83 9.28
C ASN A 183 8.20 2.17 10.03
N PRO A 184 8.73 2.27 11.27
CA PRO A 184 8.61 3.48 12.08
C PRO A 184 9.15 4.73 11.39
N GLU A 185 10.18 4.56 10.56
CA GLU A 185 10.79 5.65 9.80
C GLU A 185 9.80 6.30 8.83
N ILE A 186 9.09 5.45 8.07
CA ILE A 186 8.10 5.89 7.07
C ILE A 186 6.90 6.50 7.81
N ASN A 187 6.36 5.78 8.79
CA ASN A 187 5.18 6.24 9.52
C ASN A 187 5.39 7.59 10.20
N ILE A 188 6.51 7.76 10.92
CA ILE A 188 6.80 9.02 11.60
C ILE A 188 6.97 10.15 10.59
N ARG A 189 7.67 9.90 9.48
CA ARG A 189 7.89 10.89 8.43
C ARG A 189 6.59 11.38 7.83
N GLU A 190 5.69 10.47 7.43
CA GLU A 190 4.35 10.80 6.89
C GLU A 190 3.54 11.66 7.86
N VAL A 191 3.53 11.30 9.14
CA VAL A 191 2.72 11.97 10.17
C VAL A 191 3.27 13.35 10.53
N THR A 192 4.58 13.57 10.35
CA THR A 192 5.23 14.88 10.56
C THR A 192 5.34 15.74 9.29
N ALA A 193 5.03 15.17 8.12
CA ALA A 193 5.06 15.89 6.86
C ALA A 193 3.87 16.86 6.75
N LYS A 194 3.99 17.85 5.86
CA LYS A 194 2.87 18.71 5.49
C LYS A 194 1.73 17.87 4.91
N GLY A 195 0.50 18.20 5.28
CA GLY A 195 -0.67 17.68 4.59
C GLY A 195 -0.78 18.31 3.20
N SER A 196 -1.40 17.62 2.24
CA SER A 196 -1.83 18.25 1.01
C SER A 196 -3.01 17.53 0.37
N TYR A 197 -3.77 18.24 -0.46
CA TYR A 197 -4.92 17.71 -1.18
C TYR A 197 -5.07 18.39 -2.54
N PHE A 198 -5.79 17.75 -3.46
CA PHE A 198 -6.04 18.31 -4.79
C PHE A 198 -7.33 19.12 -4.79
N GLU A 199 -7.34 20.35 -5.32
CA GLU A 199 -8.56 21.12 -5.59
C GLU A 199 -8.42 22.01 -6.84
N ASN A 200 -9.39 21.92 -7.74
CA ASN A 200 -9.53 22.72 -8.96
C ASN A 200 -8.27 22.82 -9.85
N GLY A 201 -7.47 21.75 -9.91
CA GLY A 201 -6.28 21.70 -10.76
C GLY A 201 -4.96 21.91 -10.00
N ASP A 202 -5.02 22.32 -8.74
CA ASP A 202 -3.86 22.63 -7.92
C ASP A 202 -3.73 21.67 -6.72
N MET A 203 -2.49 21.41 -6.31
CA MET A 203 -2.19 20.79 -5.02
C MET A 203 -2.10 21.88 -3.95
N ILE A 204 -2.92 21.76 -2.92
CA ILE A 204 -2.97 22.69 -1.79
C ILE A 204 -2.24 22.04 -0.60
N GLU A 205 -1.19 22.69 -0.10
CA GLU A 205 -0.46 22.28 1.10
C GLU A 205 -1.10 22.86 2.38
N THR A 206 -0.97 22.13 3.49
CA THR A 206 -1.37 22.56 4.84
C THR A 206 -0.21 22.35 5.81
N GLU A 207 -0.29 22.96 6.99
CA GLU A 207 0.62 22.55 8.08
C GLU A 207 0.33 21.10 8.52
N PRO A 208 1.32 20.39 9.08
CA PRO A 208 1.11 19.04 9.61
C PRO A 208 -0.04 19.00 10.61
N MET A 209 -0.97 18.06 10.42
CA MET A 209 -2.14 17.85 11.30
C MET A 209 -3.08 19.06 11.44
N GLU A 210 -3.02 20.05 10.54
CA GLU A 210 -3.80 21.29 10.63
C GLU A 210 -5.32 21.03 10.54
N ILE A 211 -5.74 20.22 9.57
CA ILE A 211 -7.15 19.99 9.27
C ILE A 211 -7.61 18.71 9.98
N LYS A 212 -8.24 18.89 11.14
CA LYS A 212 -8.89 17.83 11.92
C LYS A 212 -10.38 17.71 11.58
N ARG A 213 -10.90 16.48 11.54
CA ARG A 213 -12.33 16.13 11.45
C ARG A 213 -12.68 14.98 12.38
N VAL A 214 -13.99 14.80 12.61
CA VAL A 214 -14.53 13.64 13.32
C VAL A 214 -15.47 12.91 12.38
N TYR A 215 -15.28 11.60 12.21
CA TYR A 215 -16.14 10.78 11.37
C TYR A 215 -16.59 9.52 12.11
N ASP A 216 -17.84 9.13 11.88
CA ASP A 216 -18.49 7.98 12.52
C ASP A 216 -18.36 6.76 11.59
N PHE A 217 -17.28 6.01 11.77
CA PHE A 217 -16.89 4.93 10.88
C PHE A 217 -17.80 3.70 11.08
N PRO A 218 -18.40 3.12 10.03
CA PRO A 218 -19.19 1.90 10.15
C PRO A 218 -18.43 0.77 10.85
N GLN A 219 -19.07 0.15 11.84
CA GLN A 219 -18.51 -0.92 12.69
C GLN A 219 -17.34 -0.54 13.60
N ILE A 220 -16.96 0.74 13.67
CA ILE A 220 -15.90 1.27 14.55
C ILE A 220 -16.44 2.34 15.49
N GLY A 221 -17.27 3.26 14.98
CA GLY A 221 -17.76 4.43 15.71
C GLY A 221 -16.94 5.70 15.45
N PRO A 222 -17.17 6.77 16.23
CA PRO A 222 -16.55 8.07 16.02
C PRO A 222 -15.03 8.05 16.26
N LYS A 223 -14.27 8.60 15.31
CA LYS A 223 -12.82 8.78 15.42
C LYS A 223 -12.40 10.17 14.94
N ASP A 224 -11.38 10.70 15.61
CA ASP A 224 -10.62 11.85 15.14
C ASP A 224 -9.78 11.42 13.93
N MET A 225 -9.84 12.20 12.86
CA MET A 225 -9.07 12.00 11.65
C MET A 225 -8.47 13.32 11.16
N TYR A 226 -7.34 13.22 10.48
CA TYR A 226 -6.52 14.36 10.08
C TYR A 226 -6.23 14.26 8.59
N LEU A 227 -6.27 15.39 7.90
CA LEU A 227 -5.90 15.46 6.49
C LEU A 227 -4.39 15.25 6.35
N LEU A 228 -4.01 14.29 5.50
CA LEU A 228 -2.62 14.04 5.14
C LEU A 228 -2.46 14.06 3.62
N HIS A 229 -1.22 14.20 3.17
CA HIS A 229 -0.87 13.86 1.78
C HIS A 229 -0.94 12.33 1.60
N HIS A 230 -1.34 11.87 0.42
CA HIS A 230 -1.33 10.45 0.07
C HIS A 230 -1.12 10.25 -1.43
N GLU A 231 -0.52 9.12 -1.81
CA GLU A 231 -0.03 8.85 -3.17
C GLU A 231 -1.11 8.92 -4.26
N GLU A 232 -2.25 8.24 -4.08
CA GLU A 232 -3.29 8.12 -5.12
C GLU A 232 -3.97 9.43 -5.43
N ILE A 233 -3.79 10.48 -4.63
CA ILE A 233 -4.30 11.82 -4.96
C ILE A 233 -3.75 12.25 -6.32
N GLU A 234 -2.47 12.00 -6.59
CA GLU A 234 -1.81 12.37 -7.85
C GLU A 234 -2.41 11.62 -9.05
N SER A 235 -2.55 10.29 -8.94
CA SER A 235 -3.04 9.47 -10.05
C SER A 235 -4.55 9.67 -10.27
N LEU A 236 -5.34 9.77 -9.20
CA LEU A 236 -6.78 10.01 -9.29
C LEU A 236 -7.08 11.39 -9.87
N ALA A 237 -6.34 12.43 -9.49
CA ALA A 237 -6.48 13.77 -10.08
C ALA A 237 -6.22 13.76 -11.59
N LYS A 238 -5.33 12.88 -12.06
CA LYS A 238 -4.98 12.73 -13.47
C LYS A 238 -6.00 11.89 -14.26
N TYR A 239 -6.51 10.81 -13.68
CA TYR A 239 -7.27 9.80 -14.43
C TYR A 239 -8.77 9.79 -14.15
N ILE A 240 -9.26 10.29 -13.01
CA ILE A 240 -10.69 10.39 -12.73
C ILE A 240 -11.27 11.64 -13.41
N LYS A 241 -12.16 11.41 -14.38
CA LYS A 241 -12.84 12.48 -15.12
C LYS A 241 -13.74 13.35 -14.24
N GLY A 242 -13.59 14.67 -14.37
CA GLY A 242 -14.46 15.68 -13.76
C GLY A 242 -14.17 15.99 -12.28
N VAL A 243 -13.11 15.42 -11.73
CA VAL A 243 -12.78 15.60 -10.32
C VAL A 243 -12.38 17.04 -10.04
N LYS A 244 -13.01 17.63 -9.02
CA LYS A 244 -12.79 19.00 -8.55
C LYS A 244 -12.00 19.02 -7.26
N ARG A 245 -12.14 18.01 -6.41
CA ARG A 245 -11.38 17.89 -5.16
C ARG A 245 -11.14 16.44 -4.76
N ILE A 246 -9.95 16.15 -4.27
CA ILE A 246 -9.58 14.86 -3.68
C ILE A 246 -8.87 15.13 -2.36
N ARG A 247 -9.35 14.53 -1.26
CA ARG A 247 -8.74 14.61 0.07
C ARG A 247 -8.51 13.22 0.63
N PHE A 248 -7.48 13.07 1.45
CA PHE A 248 -7.21 11.86 2.22
C PHE A 248 -7.20 12.19 3.72
N PHE A 249 -7.90 11.40 4.51
CA PHE A 249 -7.96 11.53 5.96
C PHE A 249 -7.56 10.22 6.63
N MET A 250 -6.72 10.31 7.65
CA MET A 250 -6.29 9.15 8.45
C MET A 250 -6.61 9.35 9.93
N THR A 251 -7.03 8.30 10.62
CA THR A 251 -7.30 8.38 12.07
C THR A 251 -6.03 8.38 12.90
N PHE A 252 -5.94 9.30 13.85
CA PHE A 252 -4.92 9.28 14.90
C PHE A 252 -5.55 9.45 16.28
N GLY A 253 -5.24 8.52 17.18
CA GLY A 253 -5.63 8.65 18.58
C GLY A 253 -4.84 9.75 19.29
N GLN A 254 -5.49 10.48 20.20
CA GLN A 254 -4.83 11.55 20.97
C GLN A 254 -3.58 11.07 21.72
N SER A 255 -3.59 9.83 22.24
CA SER A 255 -2.42 9.22 22.88
C SER A 255 -1.24 9.10 21.91
N TYR A 256 -1.49 8.63 20.68
CA TYR A 256 -0.47 8.47 19.65
C TYR A 256 0.18 9.82 19.30
N LEU A 257 -0.64 10.84 19.02
CA LEU A 257 -0.15 12.20 18.72
C LEU A 257 0.66 12.80 19.87
N THR A 258 0.25 12.54 21.11
CA THR A 258 0.98 13.02 22.30
C THR A 258 2.36 12.39 22.41
N HIS A 259 2.47 11.07 22.21
CA HIS A 259 3.76 10.38 22.21
C HIS A 259 4.66 10.85 21.07
N LEU A 260 4.10 10.98 19.86
CA LEU A 260 4.86 11.46 18.72
C LEU A 260 5.41 12.88 18.97
N LYS A 261 4.57 13.78 19.52
CA LYS A 261 5.02 15.13 19.84
C LYS A 261 6.13 15.14 20.88
N CYS A 262 6.06 14.28 21.90
CA CYS A 262 7.13 14.11 22.87
C CYS A 262 8.43 13.64 22.21
N LEU A 263 8.38 12.64 21.32
CA LEU A 263 9.53 12.11 20.59
C LEU A 263 10.16 13.16 19.67
N GLU A 264 9.33 13.94 18.97
CA GLU A 264 9.76 15.04 18.12
C GLU A 264 10.45 16.13 18.93
N ASN A 265 9.86 16.56 20.05
CA ASN A 265 10.40 17.61 20.92
C ASN A 265 11.79 17.28 21.48
N VAL A 266 12.13 15.99 21.61
CA VAL A 266 13.46 15.53 22.07
C VAL A 266 14.39 15.13 20.91
N GLY A 267 13.97 15.32 19.66
CA GLY A 267 14.78 15.06 18.46
C GLY A 267 14.87 13.60 18.01
N MET A 268 14.06 12.70 18.58
CA MET A 268 14.11 11.26 18.26
C MET A 268 13.53 10.91 16.88
N THR A 269 12.84 11.86 16.23
CA THR A 269 12.28 11.71 14.88
C THR A 269 13.22 12.21 13.77
N SER A 270 14.40 12.74 14.12
CA SER A 270 15.35 13.31 13.14
C SER A 270 16.00 12.24 12.27
N ILE A 271 16.14 12.54 10.97
CA ILE A 271 16.94 11.78 10.00
C ILE A 271 18.40 12.26 9.93
N GLU A 272 18.71 13.43 10.49
CA GLU A 272 20.05 13.99 10.47
C GLU A 272 20.98 13.24 11.45
N PRO A 273 22.15 12.75 11.00
CA PRO A 273 23.09 12.08 11.89
C PRO A 273 23.64 13.00 12.97
N ILE A 274 23.63 12.54 14.22
CA ILE A 274 24.28 13.20 15.36
C ILE A 274 25.56 12.47 15.75
N ASP A 275 26.48 13.18 16.41
CA ASP A 275 27.67 12.58 17.00
C ASP A 275 27.40 12.16 18.45
N TYR A 276 27.53 10.87 18.75
CA TYR A 276 27.42 10.34 20.10
C TYR A 276 28.68 9.54 20.43
N ASN A 277 29.57 10.14 21.23
CA ASN A 277 30.86 9.56 21.63
C ASN A 277 31.72 9.11 20.42
N GLY A 278 31.75 9.89 19.33
CA GLY A 278 32.53 9.58 18.13
C GLY A 278 31.84 8.63 17.15
N MET A 279 30.61 8.18 17.44
CA MET A 279 29.78 7.40 16.52
C MET A 279 28.69 8.28 15.90
N LYS A 280 28.52 8.19 14.58
CA LYS A 280 27.39 8.81 13.89
C LYS A 280 26.15 7.95 14.06
N ILE A 281 25.10 8.52 14.66
CA ILE A 281 23.82 7.84 14.90
C ILE A 281 22.71 8.70 14.29
N VAL A 282 21.81 8.08 13.54
CA VAL A 282 20.55 8.71 13.11
C VAL A 282 19.48 8.44 14.18
N PRO A 283 18.95 9.46 14.88
CA PRO A 283 18.00 9.26 15.99
C PRO A 283 16.79 8.41 15.63
N LEU A 284 16.18 8.63 14.46
CA LEU A 284 15.02 7.86 13.99
C LEU A 284 15.34 6.37 13.79
N GLN A 285 16.53 6.05 13.28
CA GLN A 285 16.98 4.66 13.14
C GLN A 285 17.21 4.00 14.51
N PHE A 286 17.71 4.77 15.48
CA PHE A 286 17.86 4.29 16.85
C PHE A 286 16.50 4.08 17.54
N LEU A 287 15.55 5.00 17.38
CA LEU A 287 14.17 4.85 17.87
C LEU A 287 13.52 3.58 17.33
N LYS A 288 13.67 3.31 16.02
CA LYS A 288 13.18 2.09 15.38
C LYS A 288 13.71 0.81 16.04
N ALA A 289 14.94 0.82 16.56
CA ALA A 289 15.51 -0.32 17.27
C ALA A 289 14.92 -0.51 18.69
N LEU A 290 14.32 0.53 19.26
CA LEU A 290 13.67 0.49 20.58
C LEU A 290 12.17 0.14 20.51
N LEU A 291 11.51 0.51 19.42
CA LEU A 291 10.08 0.22 19.23
C LEU A 291 9.83 -1.27 19.03
N PRO A 292 8.64 -1.79 19.42
CA PRO A 292 8.28 -3.17 19.12
C PRO A 292 8.36 -3.45 17.62
N ASP A 293 8.84 -4.64 17.24
CA ASP A 293 8.80 -5.07 15.84
C ASP A 293 7.34 -5.12 15.37
N PRO A 294 6.96 -4.41 14.29
CA PRO A 294 5.59 -4.45 13.76
C PRO A 294 5.07 -5.86 13.50
N ALA A 295 5.94 -6.81 13.10
CA ALA A 295 5.55 -8.20 12.87
C ALA A 295 5.12 -8.92 14.16
N SER A 296 5.56 -8.45 15.33
CA SER A 296 5.18 -8.98 16.64
C SER A 296 3.85 -8.46 17.18
N LEU A 297 3.26 -7.44 16.54
CA LEU A 297 2.01 -6.83 16.98
C LEU A 297 0.77 -7.65 16.61
N GLY A 298 0.87 -8.49 15.56
CA GLY A 298 -0.20 -9.39 15.08
C GLY A 298 -1.00 -10.08 16.17
N PRO A 299 -0.39 -10.94 17.02
CA PRO A 299 -1.12 -11.70 18.05
C PRO A 299 -1.72 -10.84 19.17
N ARG A 300 -1.34 -9.56 19.28
CA ARG A 300 -1.75 -8.67 20.36
C ARG A 300 -2.89 -7.75 19.94
N THR A 301 -2.93 -7.39 18.66
CA THR A 301 -3.78 -6.31 18.17
C THR A 301 -5.22 -6.76 18.09
N LYS A 302 -6.13 -5.99 18.69
CA LYS A 302 -7.57 -6.24 18.68
C LYS A 302 -8.32 -5.06 18.11
N GLY A 303 -9.44 -5.32 17.47
CA GLY A 303 -10.27 -4.28 16.85
C GLY A 303 -10.26 -4.37 15.33
N LYS A 304 -10.68 -3.29 14.68
CA LYS A 304 -10.98 -3.28 13.24
C LYS A 304 -10.35 -2.10 12.52
N THR A 305 -10.19 -2.23 11.22
CA THR A 305 -9.93 -1.14 10.29
C THR A 305 -11.17 -0.87 9.45
N ASN A 306 -11.33 0.36 8.97
CA ASN A 306 -12.34 0.74 7.98
C ASN A 306 -11.68 1.71 7.00
N ILE A 307 -11.52 1.27 5.75
CA ILE A 307 -10.87 2.06 4.71
C ILE A 307 -11.82 2.15 3.51
N GLY A 308 -12.03 3.36 3.00
CA GLY A 308 -12.99 3.59 1.92
C GLY A 308 -12.95 4.98 1.33
N CYS A 309 -13.85 5.21 0.38
CA CYS A 309 -13.93 6.46 -0.38
C CYS A 309 -15.38 6.95 -0.44
N ILE A 310 -15.60 8.20 -0.02
CA ILE A 310 -16.85 8.93 -0.24
C ILE A 310 -16.74 9.69 -1.55
N PHE A 311 -17.63 9.38 -2.47
CA PHE A 311 -17.77 10.01 -3.77
C PHE A 311 -18.98 10.93 -3.78
N ARG A 312 -18.81 12.13 -4.35
CA ARG A 312 -19.93 13.00 -4.72
C ARG A 312 -19.78 13.41 -6.17
N GLY A 313 -20.89 13.40 -6.90
CA GLY A 313 -20.89 13.69 -8.32
C GLY A 313 -22.30 13.73 -8.90
N ILE A 314 -22.39 13.55 -10.21
CA ILE A 314 -23.65 13.63 -10.96
C ILE A 314 -23.98 12.26 -11.55
N LYS A 315 -25.26 11.87 -11.45
CA LYS A 315 -25.85 10.75 -12.19
C LYS A 315 -27.23 11.16 -12.70
N ASP A 316 -27.49 11.00 -14.00
CA ASP A 316 -28.78 11.36 -14.61
C ASP A 316 -29.20 12.81 -14.30
N ASN A 317 -28.24 13.74 -14.38
CA ASN A 317 -28.37 15.17 -14.04
C ASN A 317 -28.78 15.47 -12.59
N LYS A 318 -28.59 14.54 -11.65
CA LYS A 318 -28.85 14.73 -10.22
C LYS A 318 -27.59 14.52 -9.41
N GLU A 319 -27.45 15.30 -8.34
CA GLU A 319 -26.40 15.06 -7.35
C GLU A 319 -26.59 13.69 -6.70
N LYS A 320 -25.49 12.98 -6.53
CA LYS A 320 -25.45 11.68 -5.87
C LYS A 320 -24.22 11.60 -4.97
N THR A 321 -24.37 10.85 -3.89
CA THR A 321 -23.30 10.51 -2.96
C THR A 321 -23.22 9.00 -2.84
N LEU A 322 -22.01 8.47 -2.67
CA LEU A 322 -21.76 7.05 -2.45
C LEU A 322 -20.55 6.87 -1.55
N TYR A 323 -20.63 6.01 -0.54
CA TYR A 323 -19.47 5.55 0.21
C TYR A 323 -19.22 4.07 -0.11
N ILE A 324 -18.01 3.76 -0.57
CA ILE A 324 -17.54 2.38 -0.79
C ILE A 324 -16.42 2.11 0.21
N TYR A 325 -16.53 1.05 0.99
CA TYR A 325 -15.55 0.76 2.04
C TYR A 325 -15.39 -0.73 2.34
N ASN A 326 -14.25 -1.08 2.92
CA ASN A 326 -14.01 -2.39 3.54
C ASN A 326 -13.91 -2.22 5.06
N VAL A 327 -14.32 -3.26 5.81
CA VAL A 327 -13.99 -3.40 7.23
C VAL A 327 -13.18 -4.68 7.40
N CYS A 328 -12.00 -4.58 8.01
CA CYS A 328 -11.13 -5.72 8.29
C CYS A 328 -10.91 -5.87 9.79
N ASP A 329 -10.87 -7.10 10.28
CA ASP A 329 -10.70 -7.41 11.71
C ASP A 329 -9.28 -7.93 11.96
N HIS A 330 -8.59 -7.38 12.97
CA HIS A 330 -7.20 -7.74 13.29
C HIS A 330 -7.08 -9.19 13.76
N GLU A 331 -8.04 -9.69 14.53
CA GLU A 331 -7.99 -11.04 15.10
C GLU A 331 -8.26 -12.09 14.01
N GLU A 332 -9.21 -11.84 13.11
CA GLU A 332 -9.47 -12.73 11.97
C GLU A 332 -8.31 -12.72 10.95
N ALA A 333 -7.72 -11.56 10.66
CA ALA A 333 -6.52 -11.47 9.81
C ALA A 333 -5.35 -12.27 10.40
N TYR A 334 -5.12 -12.17 11.71
CA TYR A 334 -4.05 -12.89 12.38
C TYR A 334 -4.29 -14.39 12.38
N LYS A 335 -5.53 -14.81 12.63
CA LYS A 335 -5.95 -16.22 12.60
C LYS A 335 -5.76 -16.85 11.23
N GLU A 336 -5.98 -16.10 10.15
CA GLU A 336 -5.87 -16.62 8.78
C GLU A 336 -4.42 -16.69 8.29
N VAL A 337 -3.65 -15.61 8.46
CA VAL A 337 -2.34 -15.45 7.80
C VAL A 337 -1.22 -14.99 8.73
N GLU A 338 -1.41 -15.07 10.05
CA GLU A 338 -0.44 -14.65 11.07
C GLU A 338 0.01 -13.18 10.90
N SER A 339 -0.90 -12.29 10.50
CA SER A 339 -0.61 -10.86 10.36
C SER A 339 -1.77 -9.97 10.80
N GLN A 340 -1.45 -8.75 11.21
CA GLN A 340 -2.42 -7.72 11.56
C GLN A 340 -3.12 -7.14 10.31
N ALA A 341 -4.25 -6.45 10.50
CA ALA A 341 -5.14 -6.02 9.42
C ALA A 341 -4.52 -5.04 8.41
N ILE A 342 -3.59 -4.17 8.79
CA ILE A 342 -2.85 -3.25 7.88
C ILE A 342 -1.99 -4.02 6.87
N SER A 343 -1.26 -5.05 7.32
CA SER A 343 -0.53 -5.95 6.41
C SER A 343 -1.51 -6.73 5.54
N TYR A 344 -2.66 -7.11 6.11
CA TYR A 344 -3.69 -7.86 5.43
C TYR A 344 -4.32 -7.06 4.28
N THR A 345 -4.81 -5.85 4.58
CA THR A 345 -5.43 -4.94 3.63
C THR A 345 -4.48 -4.54 2.52
N THR A 346 -3.17 -4.52 2.74
CA THR A 346 -2.19 -4.25 1.68
C THR A 346 -1.79 -5.52 0.89
N GLY A 347 -1.58 -6.64 1.60
CA GLY A 347 -1.05 -7.86 0.99
C GLY A 347 -2.07 -8.64 0.15
N VAL A 348 -3.36 -8.57 0.49
CA VAL A 348 -4.41 -9.19 -0.33
C VAL A 348 -4.53 -8.52 -1.70
N PRO A 349 -4.67 -7.18 -1.82
CA PRO A 349 -4.63 -6.47 -3.09
C PRO A 349 -3.36 -6.71 -3.90
N ALA A 350 -2.19 -6.79 -3.26
CA ALA A 350 -0.94 -7.07 -3.96
C ALA A 350 -0.97 -8.42 -4.68
N MET A 351 -1.52 -9.44 -4.01
CA MET A 351 -1.76 -10.76 -4.61
C MET A 351 -2.81 -10.67 -5.74
N ILE A 352 -3.91 -9.94 -5.55
CA ILE A 352 -4.97 -9.80 -6.56
C ILE A 352 -4.45 -9.10 -7.82
N GLY A 353 -3.76 -7.95 -7.69
CA GLY A 353 -3.19 -7.23 -8.82
C GLY A 353 -2.21 -8.11 -9.61
N THR A 354 -1.33 -8.83 -8.91
CA THR A 354 -0.43 -9.81 -9.52
C THR A 354 -1.19 -10.92 -10.24
N MET A 355 -2.25 -11.48 -9.63
CA MET A 355 -3.11 -12.48 -10.26
C MET A 355 -3.73 -11.98 -11.56
N LEU A 356 -4.22 -10.74 -11.59
CA LEU A 356 -4.86 -10.15 -12.78
C LEU A 356 -3.86 -9.83 -13.89
N VAL A 357 -2.61 -9.51 -13.55
CA VAL A 357 -1.52 -9.40 -14.54
C VAL A 357 -1.18 -10.78 -15.11
N LEU A 358 -1.04 -11.81 -14.26
CA LEU A 358 -0.69 -13.17 -14.68
C LEU A 358 -1.75 -13.82 -15.57
N ASN A 359 -3.03 -13.64 -15.25
CA ASN A 359 -4.14 -14.23 -16.01
C ASN A 359 -4.51 -13.42 -17.26
N GLY A 360 -3.84 -12.28 -17.51
CA GLY A 360 -3.99 -11.47 -18.70
C GLY A 360 -5.08 -10.40 -18.64
N GLN A 361 -5.94 -10.40 -17.61
CA GLN A 361 -7.04 -9.41 -17.51
C GLN A 361 -6.52 -7.99 -17.36
N TRP A 362 -5.41 -7.79 -16.63
CA TRP A 362 -4.74 -6.50 -16.45
C TRP A 362 -3.35 -6.47 -17.09
N ARG A 363 -3.12 -7.27 -18.14
CA ARG A 363 -1.84 -7.31 -18.84
C ARG A 363 -1.91 -6.49 -20.13
N LYS A 364 -1.28 -5.31 -20.12
CA LYS A 364 -1.04 -4.48 -21.32
C LYS A 364 0.32 -3.75 -21.23
N PRO A 365 1.03 -3.53 -22.35
CA PRO A 365 2.32 -2.84 -22.33
C PRO A 365 2.19 -1.40 -21.79
N GLY A 366 3.12 -1.00 -20.92
CA GLY A 366 3.18 0.33 -20.33
C GLY A 366 3.15 0.34 -18.79
N VAL A 367 3.03 1.54 -18.23
CA VAL A 367 2.98 1.79 -16.77
C VAL A 367 1.59 2.33 -16.42
N PHE A 368 0.94 1.71 -15.42
CA PHE A 368 -0.45 2.00 -15.11
C PHE A 368 -0.71 2.04 -13.60
N ASN A 369 -1.54 3.01 -13.19
CA ASN A 369 -2.21 2.98 -11.90
C ASN A 369 -3.51 2.15 -12.01
N MET A 370 -4.02 1.75 -10.84
CA MET A 370 -5.11 0.76 -10.71
C MET A 370 -6.42 1.21 -11.35
N GLU A 371 -6.75 2.50 -11.27
CA GLU A 371 -7.97 3.10 -11.82
C GLU A 371 -8.01 3.14 -13.36
N GLN A 372 -6.91 2.79 -14.04
CA GLN A 372 -6.81 2.73 -15.50
C GLN A 372 -7.19 1.35 -16.08
N PHE A 373 -7.58 0.41 -15.23
CA PHE A 373 -8.06 -0.92 -15.61
C PHE A 373 -9.55 -1.09 -15.31
N ASP A 374 -10.15 -2.16 -15.85
CA ASP A 374 -11.51 -2.54 -15.49
C ASP A 374 -11.55 -2.99 -14.01
N PRO A 375 -12.33 -2.30 -13.15
CA PRO A 375 -12.36 -2.60 -11.71
C PRO A 375 -13.11 -3.90 -11.37
N ASP A 376 -14.00 -4.38 -12.24
CA ASP A 376 -14.93 -5.48 -11.92
C ASP A 376 -14.24 -6.78 -11.45
N PRO A 377 -13.25 -7.34 -12.18
CA PRO A 377 -12.59 -8.56 -11.74
C PRO A 377 -11.80 -8.38 -10.43
N PHE A 378 -11.34 -7.17 -10.14
CA PHE A 378 -10.68 -6.85 -8.87
C PHE A 378 -11.70 -6.80 -7.72
N MET A 379 -12.84 -6.16 -7.94
CA MET A 379 -13.94 -6.08 -6.96
C MET A 379 -14.52 -7.46 -6.62
N GLU A 380 -14.63 -8.36 -7.59
CA GLU A 380 -14.99 -9.76 -7.37
C GLU A 380 -13.92 -10.50 -6.56
N ALA A 381 -12.64 -10.30 -6.90
CA ALA A 381 -11.52 -10.92 -6.21
C ALA A 381 -11.41 -10.45 -4.74
N LEU A 382 -11.70 -9.18 -4.44
CA LEU A 382 -11.72 -8.66 -3.07
C LEU A 382 -12.69 -9.44 -2.17
N ASN A 383 -13.92 -9.68 -2.67
CA ASN A 383 -14.91 -10.50 -1.95
C ASN A 383 -14.44 -11.94 -1.74
N LYS A 384 -13.82 -12.54 -2.77
CA LYS A 384 -13.33 -13.93 -2.71
C LYS A 384 -12.15 -14.10 -1.75
N TRP A 385 -11.24 -13.14 -1.71
CA TRP A 385 -9.93 -13.30 -1.05
C TRP A 385 -9.83 -12.65 0.33
N GLY A 386 -10.95 -12.22 0.90
CA GLY A 386 -11.05 -11.87 2.33
C GLY A 386 -11.16 -10.37 2.63
N LEU A 387 -11.40 -9.54 1.61
CA LEU A 387 -11.67 -8.10 1.76
C LEU A 387 -13.04 -7.73 1.19
N PRO A 388 -14.15 -8.27 1.74
CA PRO A 388 -15.48 -7.91 1.25
C PRO A 388 -15.75 -6.42 1.45
N TRP A 389 -16.34 -5.78 0.44
CA TRP A 389 -16.64 -4.36 0.44
C TRP A 389 -18.14 -4.09 0.58
N GLN A 390 -18.49 -2.86 0.96
CA GLN A 390 -19.85 -2.42 1.25
C GLN A 390 -20.15 -1.12 0.50
N LEU A 391 -21.44 -0.88 0.23
CA LEU A 391 -21.94 0.35 -0.35
C LEU A 391 -22.90 1.03 0.63
N ASP A 392 -22.70 2.33 0.84
CA ASP A 392 -23.67 3.19 1.50
C ASP A 392 -24.05 4.35 0.57
N PHE A 393 -25.33 4.44 0.22
CA PHE A 393 -25.87 5.43 -0.72
C PHE A 393 -26.29 6.74 -0.05
N ASN A 394 -26.28 6.79 1.30
CA ASN A 394 -26.60 8.00 2.06
C ASN A 394 -25.57 8.23 3.18
N PRO A 395 -24.26 8.26 2.86
CA PRO A 395 -23.24 8.40 3.89
C PRO A 395 -23.26 9.80 4.49
N LYS A 396 -22.81 9.91 5.74
CA LYS A 396 -22.43 11.21 6.31
C LYS A 396 -21.27 11.77 5.48
N LEU A 397 -21.23 13.08 5.30
CA LEU A 397 -20.11 13.73 4.60
C LEU A 397 -19.03 14.17 5.59
N VAL A 398 -17.82 14.37 5.07
CA VAL A 398 -16.74 15.03 5.81
C VAL A 398 -16.94 16.54 5.74
N GLU A 399 -17.65 17.09 6.72
CA GLU A 399 -17.89 18.53 6.93
C GLU A 399 -16.61 19.28 7.29
#